data_AF-A0A194V6B4-F1
#
_entry.id   AF-A0A194V6B4-F1
#
_cell.length_a   1.000
_cell.length_b   1.000
_cell.length_c   1.000
_cell.angle_alpha   90.00
_cell.angle_beta   90.00
_cell.angle_gamma   90.00
#
_symmetry.space_group_name_H-M   'P 1'
#
loop_
_entity.id
_entity.type
_entity.pdbx_description
1 polymer ?
#
loop_
_entity_poly.entity_id
_entity_poly.type
_entity_poly.pdbx_seq_one_letter_code
_entity_poly.pdbx_strand_id
1 'polypeptide(L)'
;MRLYSRDWAPLLDRQGYHVTFEALLVFLRETRKYVNPTSSSLEETSYNPFDWPLGDDAGETSNRFTSWPEGPQLLTRVFAMWQMDSSLLSQSPMSIITNANFRECTSSRAPAIMSALGVTEWYSHKLNRTGFARQGQMVFGVYELEFMQEAARKFGGAFFHTRPRPVSRLRRRHLITRSGVGSMLPFLGRRDWSARIMASRTIDSEGSNLLDVVDHESVAGWEICTSGAVKVSSAGILASSENQSEGLSIEALFEWDEDLDGMSSTDDFCEKLKELAGDGIVYAVSLYEDHNFQYGNLLYSPQTTVFGKRYLLKMGAYRLNYRLNGYDEKLRMPPSTVVNWVVL
;
A
#
# COMPACT_ATOMS: atom_id res chain seq x y z
N MET A 1 13.09 -21.32 7.31
CA MET A 1 14.50 -21.06 7.69
C MET A 1 14.68 -21.40 9.16
N ARG A 2 15.67 -22.25 9.52
CA ARG A 2 15.97 -22.57 10.93
C ARG A 2 16.89 -21.52 11.51
N LEU A 3 16.73 -21.22 12.79
CA LEU A 3 17.61 -20.28 13.49
C LEU A 3 18.70 -21.03 14.25
N TYR A 4 19.89 -20.44 14.22
CA TYR A 4 21.08 -20.98 14.86
C TYR A 4 21.70 -19.89 15.74
N SER A 5 22.29 -20.31 16.85
CA SER A 5 23.12 -19.44 17.68
C SER A 5 24.41 -19.03 16.96
N ARG A 6 25.18 -18.13 17.57
CA ARG A 6 26.50 -17.72 17.07
C ARG A 6 27.45 -18.89 16.88
N ASP A 7 27.29 -19.94 17.69
CA ASP A 7 28.12 -21.15 17.65
C ASP A 7 27.53 -22.23 16.73
N TRP A 8 26.58 -21.86 15.86
CA TRP A 8 25.90 -22.76 14.92
C TRP A 8 25.08 -23.89 15.57
N ALA A 9 24.83 -23.83 16.89
CA ALA A 9 23.88 -24.72 17.53
C ALA A 9 22.43 -24.31 17.18
N PRO A 10 21.54 -25.25 16.84
CA PRO A 10 20.16 -24.93 16.49
C PRO A 10 19.43 -24.34 17.70
N LEU A 11 18.65 -23.29 17.47
CA LEU A 11 17.75 -22.75 18.48
C LEU A 11 16.54 -23.68 18.60
N LEU A 12 16.31 -24.19 19.81
CA LEU A 12 15.21 -25.10 20.13
C LEU A 12 14.24 -24.43 21.11
N ASP A 13 12.95 -24.75 21.01
CA ASP A 13 11.95 -24.39 22.00
C ASP A 13 12.05 -25.30 23.26
N ARG A 14 11.16 -25.10 24.23
CA ARG A 14 11.15 -25.88 25.48
C ARG A 14 10.83 -27.35 25.27
N GLN A 15 10.25 -27.71 24.14
CA GLN A 15 9.86 -29.06 23.75
C GLN A 15 10.93 -29.72 22.88
N GLY A 16 12.01 -29.01 22.54
CA GLY A 16 13.09 -29.49 21.70
C GLY A 16 12.83 -29.35 20.20
N TYR A 17 11.78 -28.65 19.78
CA TYR A 17 11.55 -28.37 18.36
C TYR A 17 12.39 -27.19 17.89
N HIS A 18 12.81 -27.23 16.62
CA HIS A 18 13.55 -26.13 16.01
C HIS A 18 12.70 -24.85 15.95
N VAL A 19 13.24 -23.77 16.51
CA VAL A 19 12.69 -22.43 16.32
C VAL A 19 12.99 -22.01 14.87
N THR A 20 11.93 -21.87 14.09
CA THR A 20 12.02 -21.32 12.74
C THR A 20 12.00 -19.80 12.80
N PHE A 21 12.55 -19.18 11.76
CA PHE A 21 12.47 -17.73 11.60
C PHE A 21 11.01 -17.25 11.58
N GLU A 22 10.13 -17.97 10.88
CA GLU A 22 8.69 -17.68 10.82
C GLU A 22 8.03 -17.77 12.20
N ALA A 23 8.33 -18.80 12.99
CA ALA A 23 7.83 -18.93 14.36
C ALA A 23 8.29 -17.75 15.24
N LEU A 24 9.53 -17.28 15.07
CA LEU A 24 10.03 -16.10 15.74
C LEU A 24 9.29 -14.82 15.29
N LEU A 25 9.00 -14.67 13.98
CA LEU A 25 8.23 -13.54 13.47
C LEU A 25 6.81 -13.49 14.07
N VAL A 26 6.11 -14.62 14.04
CA VAL A 26 4.77 -14.75 14.61
C VAL A 26 4.81 -14.45 16.11
N PHE A 27 5.77 -15.03 16.83
CA PHE A 27 5.93 -14.78 18.26
C PHE A 27 6.13 -13.29 18.56
N LEU A 28 7.02 -12.60 17.85
CA LEU A 28 7.27 -11.17 18.05
C LEU A 28 6.05 -10.32 17.72
N ARG A 29 5.33 -10.64 16.64
CA ARG A 29 4.10 -9.95 16.27
C ARG A 29 3.01 -10.10 17.34
N GLU A 30 2.80 -11.32 17.82
CA GLU A 30 1.77 -11.57 18.84
C GLU A 30 2.16 -11.01 20.21
N THR A 31 3.43 -11.13 20.61
CA THR A 31 3.89 -10.62 21.91
C THR A 31 3.84 -9.10 22.01
N ARG A 32 4.04 -8.37 20.90
CA ARG A 32 3.97 -6.89 20.86
C ARG A 32 2.62 -6.36 21.34
N LYS A 33 1.53 -7.05 21.00
CA LYS A 33 0.15 -6.71 21.42
C LYS A 33 -0.03 -6.70 22.94
N TYR A 34 0.78 -7.46 23.67
CA TYR A 34 0.66 -7.60 25.13
C TYR A 34 1.53 -6.62 25.92
N VAL A 35 2.53 -6.00 25.28
CA VAL A 35 3.45 -5.07 25.97
C VAL A 35 3.01 -3.62 25.83
N ASN A 36 2.31 -3.26 24.75
CA ASN A 36 1.63 -1.98 24.62
C ASN A 36 0.12 -2.18 24.36
N PRO A 37 -0.69 -2.45 25.40
CA PRO A 37 -2.14 -2.66 25.23
C PRO A 37 -2.90 -1.40 24.76
N THR A 38 -2.30 -0.21 24.90
CA THR A 38 -2.86 1.06 24.40
C THR A 38 -2.46 1.38 22.95
N SER A 39 -1.48 0.68 22.36
CA SER A 39 -1.15 0.82 20.94
C SER A 39 -1.84 -0.31 20.16
N SER A 40 -3.15 -0.21 20.01
CA SER A 40 -3.88 -1.02 19.03
C SER A 40 -3.54 -0.65 17.59
N SER A 41 -2.76 0.40 17.38
CA SER A 41 -2.15 0.77 16.11
C SER A 41 -0.64 0.54 16.15
N LEU A 42 -0.08 0.23 14.99
CA LEU A 42 1.36 0.18 14.75
C LEU A 42 1.95 1.58 14.97
N GLU A 43 2.23 1.99 16.20
CA GLU A 43 3.19 3.07 16.48
C GLU A 43 4.59 2.56 16.04
N GLU A 44 4.83 2.65 14.73
CA GLU A 44 6.14 2.53 14.11
C GLU A 44 6.61 3.94 13.84
N THR A 45 7.14 4.58 14.88
CA THR A 45 7.88 5.83 14.74
C THR A 45 8.98 5.63 13.69
N SER A 46 8.89 6.30 12.55
CA SER A 46 9.97 6.38 11.56
C SER A 46 10.99 7.39 12.07
N TYR A 47 11.71 7.00 13.13
CA TYR A 47 13.00 7.58 13.40
C TYR A 47 14.00 6.97 12.40
N ASN A 48 14.89 7.80 11.85
CA ASN A 48 16.07 7.30 11.19
C ASN A 48 16.78 6.35 12.19
N PRO A 49 16.94 5.04 11.90
CA PRO A 49 17.52 4.10 12.86
C PRO A 49 18.97 4.44 13.25
N PHE A 50 19.56 5.46 12.62
CA PHE A 50 20.89 6.00 12.90
C PHE A 50 20.90 7.29 13.75
N ASP A 51 19.75 7.93 14.04
CA ASP A 51 19.71 9.25 14.72
C ASP A 51 19.13 9.23 16.15
N TRP A 52 19.10 8.09 16.85
CA TRP A 52 18.69 8.10 18.27
C TRP A 52 19.88 8.40 19.19
N PRO A 53 19.82 9.43 20.07
CA PRO A 53 20.82 9.59 21.11
C PRO A 53 20.67 8.42 22.09
N LEU A 54 21.75 7.67 22.32
CA LEU A 54 21.86 6.69 23.40
C LEU A 54 21.65 7.45 24.73
N GLY A 55 20.40 7.57 25.16
CA GLY A 55 20.05 8.11 26.46
C GLY A 55 20.42 7.07 27.52
N ASP A 56 21.46 7.37 28.28
CA ASP A 56 21.77 6.72 29.55
C ASP A 56 20.61 6.99 30.53
N ASP A 57 19.64 6.09 30.60
CA ASP A 57 18.77 5.97 31.77
C ASP A 57 19.01 4.60 32.41
N ALA A 58 20.08 4.55 33.20
CA ALA A 58 20.29 3.53 34.21
C ALA A 58 19.45 3.90 35.45
N GLY A 59 18.37 3.16 35.70
CA GLY A 59 17.53 3.42 36.87
C GLY A 59 16.53 2.31 37.17
N GLU A 60 17.00 1.35 37.97
CA GLU A 60 16.25 0.50 38.92
C GLU A 60 15.15 -0.48 38.45
N THR A 61 15.30 -1.67 39.02
CA THR A 61 14.55 -2.92 38.89
C THR A 61 13.10 -2.84 39.36
N SER A 62 12.14 -3.30 38.53
CA SER A 62 10.91 -3.93 39.01
C SER A 62 10.41 -5.00 38.02
N ASN A 63 9.99 -6.16 38.54
CA ASN A 63 9.57 -7.35 37.78
C ASN A 63 8.17 -7.21 37.15
N ARG A 64 8.03 -6.23 36.25
CA ARG A 64 7.05 -6.21 35.15
C ARG A 64 7.85 -5.75 33.94
N PHE A 65 7.71 -6.38 32.78
CA PHE A 65 8.28 -5.83 31.55
C PHE A 65 7.55 -4.51 31.26
N THR A 66 8.01 -3.40 31.86
CA THR A 66 7.52 -2.05 31.62
C THR A 66 8.00 -1.51 30.28
N SER A 67 8.98 -2.19 29.67
CA SER A 67 9.50 -1.90 28.35
C SER A 67 9.74 -3.19 27.57
N TRP A 68 9.48 -3.13 26.27
CA TRP A 68 9.81 -4.18 25.32
C TRP A 68 11.33 -4.37 25.26
N PRO A 69 11.90 -5.59 25.39
CA PRO A 69 13.35 -5.75 25.38
C PRO A 69 13.98 -5.26 24.06
N GLU A 70 15.19 -4.69 24.15
CA GLU A 70 15.87 -4.04 23.01
C GLU A 70 16.07 -4.98 21.81
N GLY A 71 16.48 -6.23 22.05
CA GLY A 71 16.70 -7.22 20.98
C GLY A 71 15.45 -7.46 20.12
N PRO A 72 14.32 -7.88 20.70
CA PRO A 72 13.01 -7.90 20.04
C PRO A 72 12.63 -6.58 19.34
N GLN A 73 12.94 -5.42 19.94
CA GLN A 73 12.66 -4.09 19.38
C GLN A 73 13.42 -3.86 18.08
N LEU A 74 14.74 -4.08 18.10
CA LEU A 74 15.62 -3.98 16.94
C LEU A 74 15.22 -4.99 15.86
N LEU A 75 14.87 -6.19 16.27
CA LEU A 75 14.49 -7.25 15.36
C LEU A 75 13.16 -6.94 14.64
N THR A 76 12.16 -6.43 15.36
CA THR A 76 10.92 -5.90 14.76
C THR A 76 11.20 -4.75 13.79
N ARG A 77 12.11 -3.83 14.12
CA ARG A 77 12.52 -2.74 13.20
C ARG A 77 13.17 -3.27 11.93
N VAL A 78 14.07 -4.25 12.05
CA VAL A 78 14.68 -4.91 10.89
C VAL A 78 13.60 -5.58 10.05
N PHE A 79 12.64 -6.27 10.67
CA PHE A 79 11.56 -6.90 9.92
C PHE A 79 10.66 -5.91 9.18
N ALA A 80 10.28 -4.81 9.83
CA ALA A 80 9.50 -3.75 9.19
C ALA A 80 10.30 -3.09 8.05
N MET A 81 11.59 -2.80 8.28
CA MET A 81 12.47 -2.17 7.30
C MET A 81 12.68 -3.03 6.04
N TRP A 82 12.73 -4.35 6.20
CA TRP A 82 12.92 -5.31 5.10
C TRP A 82 11.62 -6.01 4.67
N GLN A 83 10.49 -5.68 5.30
CA GLN A 83 9.15 -6.24 5.07
C GLN A 83 9.13 -7.76 5.01
N MET A 84 9.85 -8.35 5.95
CA MET A 84 9.97 -9.80 6.07
C MET A 84 8.67 -10.42 6.56
N ASP A 85 7.89 -9.69 7.36
CA ASP A 85 6.54 -10.05 7.76
C ASP A 85 5.62 -10.23 6.56
N SER A 86 5.52 -9.23 5.68
CA SER A 86 4.69 -9.32 4.48
C SER A 86 5.21 -10.39 3.52
N SER A 87 6.52 -10.49 3.32
CA SER A 87 7.12 -11.47 2.40
C SER A 87 6.94 -12.93 2.83
N LEU A 88 7.00 -13.20 4.15
CA LEU A 88 7.03 -14.56 4.68
C LEU A 88 5.69 -15.01 5.21
N LEU A 89 4.84 -14.09 5.66
CA LEU A 89 3.54 -14.41 6.28
C LEU A 89 2.34 -14.11 5.35
N SER A 90 2.49 -13.24 4.36
CA SER A 90 1.40 -12.86 3.43
C SER A 90 1.89 -12.71 1.98
N GLN A 91 1.95 -13.81 1.23
CA GLN A 91 2.42 -13.81 -0.16
C GLN A 91 1.33 -13.30 -1.15
N SER A 92 0.81 -12.10 -0.94
CA SER A 92 -0.06 -11.49 -1.95
C SER A 92 0.76 -11.12 -3.20
N PRO A 93 0.13 -11.12 -4.39
CA PRO A 93 0.79 -10.68 -5.61
C PRO A 93 1.36 -9.26 -5.51
N MET A 94 0.66 -8.36 -4.81
CA MET A 94 1.13 -7.00 -4.61
C MET A 94 2.35 -6.97 -3.70
N SER A 95 2.38 -7.76 -2.62
CA SER A 95 3.57 -7.85 -1.76
C SER A 95 4.78 -8.38 -2.53
N ILE A 96 4.61 -9.31 -3.48
CA ILE A 96 5.72 -9.78 -4.34
C ILE A 96 6.25 -8.65 -5.24
N ILE A 97 5.38 -7.89 -5.91
CA ILE A 97 5.78 -6.76 -6.78
C ILE A 97 6.50 -5.69 -5.97
N THR A 98 5.98 -5.38 -4.79
CA THR A 98 6.58 -4.37 -3.93
C THR A 98 7.92 -4.83 -3.37
N ASN A 99 8.00 -6.05 -2.84
CA ASN A 99 9.22 -6.61 -2.25
C ASN A 99 10.35 -6.79 -3.24
N ALA A 100 10.03 -7.13 -4.49
CA ALA A 100 11.03 -7.21 -5.54
C ALA A 100 11.67 -5.85 -5.83
N ASN A 101 10.98 -4.73 -5.57
CA ASN A 101 11.55 -3.38 -5.73
C ASN A 101 12.72 -3.11 -4.77
N PHE A 102 12.77 -3.74 -3.59
CA PHE A 102 13.87 -3.54 -2.62
C PHE A 102 15.15 -4.27 -3.00
N ARG A 103 15.04 -5.30 -3.84
CA ARG A 103 16.19 -6.11 -4.25
C ARG A 103 17.08 -5.34 -5.22
N GLU A 104 18.38 -5.43 -5.00
CA GLU A 104 19.39 -4.92 -5.93
C GLU A 104 19.29 -5.69 -7.25
N CYS A 105 19.21 -4.98 -8.36
CA CYS A 105 19.12 -5.57 -9.69
C CYS A 105 19.73 -4.61 -10.68
N THR A 106 20.45 -5.07 -11.70
CA THR A 106 21.04 -4.17 -12.73
C THR A 106 20.14 -4.02 -13.96
N SER A 107 19.05 -4.79 -14.04
CA SER A 107 18.14 -4.86 -15.19
C SER A 107 16.66 -4.84 -14.74
N SER A 108 15.75 -5.18 -15.66
CA SER A 108 14.33 -5.35 -15.34
C SER A 108 14.13 -6.47 -14.32
N ARG A 109 13.33 -6.20 -13.29
CA ARG A 109 12.98 -7.16 -12.24
C ARG A 109 11.86 -8.11 -12.65
N ALA A 110 11.11 -7.76 -13.69
CA ALA A 110 9.92 -8.49 -14.13
C ALA A 110 10.19 -9.98 -14.42
N PRO A 111 11.27 -10.37 -15.14
CA PRO A 111 11.53 -11.79 -15.43
C PRO A 111 11.75 -12.66 -14.19
N ALA A 112 12.18 -12.07 -13.07
CA ALA A 112 12.46 -12.81 -11.84
C ALA A 112 11.19 -13.14 -11.04
N ILE A 113 10.10 -12.39 -11.24
CA ILE A 113 8.86 -12.52 -10.45
C ILE A 113 7.63 -12.87 -11.28
N MET A 114 7.72 -12.77 -12.61
CA MET A 114 6.59 -12.98 -13.51
C MET A 114 5.90 -14.34 -13.32
N SER A 115 6.64 -15.41 -13.05
CA SER A 115 6.07 -16.74 -12.83
C SER A 115 5.32 -16.84 -11.50
N ALA A 116 5.85 -16.22 -10.43
CA ALA A 116 5.20 -16.18 -9.13
C ALA A 116 3.88 -15.40 -9.16
N LEU A 117 3.79 -14.39 -10.03
CA LEU A 117 2.59 -13.61 -10.27
C LEU A 117 1.66 -14.23 -11.34
N GLY A 118 2.18 -15.20 -12.10
CA GLY A 118 1.57 -15.70 -13.34
C GLY A 118 1.32 -14.61 -14.39
N VAL A 119 2.17 -13.58 -14.44
CA VAL A 119 2.12 -12.46 -15.40
C VAL A 119 3.20 -12.71 -16.44
N THR A 120 3.00 -13.69 -17.31
CA THR A 120 4.02 -14.24 -18.22
C THR A 120 3.77 -13.94 -19.69
N GLU A 121 2.60 -13.43 -20.06
CA GLU A 121 2.21 -13.27 -21.48
C GLU A 121 3.06 -12.21 -22.18
N TRP A 122 3.31 -11.08 -21.52
CA TRP A 122 4.14 -9.97 -21.99
C TRP A 122 5.51 -10.48 -22.43
N TYR A 123 6.12 -11.37 -21.64
CA TYR A 123 7.45 -11.90 -21.89
C TYR A 123 7.44 -12.84 -23.10
N SER A 124 6.43 -13.70 -23.19
CA SER A 124 6.22 -14.59 -24.34
C SER A 124 5.98 -13.81 -25.64
N HIS A 125 5.09 -12.81 -25.60
CA HIS A 125 4.80 -11.93 -26.74
C HIS A 125 6.05 -11.20 -27.21
N LYS A 126 6.84 -10.72 -26.25
CA LYS A 126 8.10 -10.03 -26.52
C LYS A 126 9.13 -10.95 -27.17
N LEU A 127 9.36 -12.15 -26.63
CA LEU A 127 10.25 -13.15 -27.23
C LEU A 127 9.85 -13.48 -28.67
N ASN A 128 8.55 -13.66 -28.91
CA ASN A 128 8.02 -13.95 -30.25
C ASN A 128 8.22 -12.79 -31.24
N ARG A 129 8.17 -11.53 -30.77
CA ARG A 129 8.33 -10.35 -31.63
C ARG A 129 9.79 -10.04 -31.96
N THR A 130 10.70 -10.18 -31.00
CA THR A 130 12.09 -9.71 -31.15
C THR A 130 13.12 -10.82 -31.24
N GLY A 131 12.77 -12.08 -30.95
CA GLY A 131 13.70 -13.21 -30.93
C GLY A 131 14.68 -13.22 -29.74
N PHE A 132 14.72 -12.14 -28.95
CA PHE A 132 15.53 -12.00 -27.73
C PHE A 132 14.87 -11.01 -26.76
N ALA A 133 15.13 -11.14 -25.46
CA ALA A 133 14.56 -10.27 -24.43
C ALA A 133 15.33 -8.94 -24.29
N ARG A 134 15.20 -8.01 -25.24
CA ARG A 134 15.76 -6.64 -25.10
C ARG A 134 14.95 -5.83 -24.09
N GLN A 135 15.58 -5.01 -23.25
CA GLN A 135 14.86 -4.19 -22.27
C GLN A 135 13.86 -3.24 -22.96
N GLY A 136 12.60 -3.30 -22.53
CA GLY A 136 11.52 -2.43 -23.02
C GLY A 136 11.48 -1.07 -22.33
N GLN A 137 10.41 -0.33 -22.55
CA GLN A 137 10.15 0.90 -21.80
C GLN A 137 9.93 0.59 -20.32
N MET A 138 10.61 1.32 -19.43
CA MET A 138 10.58 1.08 -18.00
C MET A 138 9.67 2.08 -17.28
N VAL A 139 8.87 1.59 -16.34
CA VAL A 139 8.13 2.41 -15.38
C VAL A 139 9.01 2.66 -14.17
N PHE A 140 9.28 3.93 -13.87
CA PHE A 140 10.21 4.38 -12.82
C PHE A 140 11.62 3.76 -12.87
N GLY A 141 12.03 3.18 -14.01
CA GLY A 141 13.28 2.43 -14.13
C GLY A 141 13.31 1.09 -13.37
N VAL A 142 12.15 0.57 -12.95
CA VAL A 142 12.04 -0.64 -12.10
C VAL A 142 11.51 -1.83 -12.89
N TYR A 143 10.32 -1.67 -13.46
CA TYR A 143 9.59 -2.71 -14.18
C TYR A 143 9.35 -2.29 -15.62
N GLU A 144 9.23 -3.26 -16.51
CA GLU A 144 8.82 -2.98 -17.88
C GLU A 144 7.34 -2.61 -17.94
N LEU A 145 6.99 -1.71 -18.84
CA LEU A 145 5.63 -1.20 -18.99
C LEU A 145 4.64 -2.31 -19.36
N GLU A 146 5.00 -3.19 -20.30
CA GLU A 146 4.12 -4.30 -20.73
C GLU A 146 3.82 -5.26 -19.57
N PHE A 147 4.83 -5.56 -18.74
CA PHE A 147 4.65 -6.37 -17.52
C PHE A 147 3.68 -5.69 -16.54
N MET A 148 3.81 -4.38 -16.33
CA MET A 148 2.92 -3.64 -15.44
C MET A 148 1.49 -3.55 -15.96
N GLN A 149 1.32 -3.40 -17.27
CA GLN A 149 0.00 -3.40 -17.91
C GLN A 149 -0.68 -4.77 -17.81
N GLU A 150 0.06 -5.87 -17.98
CA GLU A 150 -0.50 -7.21 -17.74
C GLU A 150 -0.81 -7.45 -16.27
N ALA A 151 0.07 -7.06 -15.34
CA ALA A 151 -0.18 -7.17 -13.91
C ALA A 151 -1.45 -6.39 -13.50
N ALA A 152 -1.59 -5.14 -13.97
CA ALA A 152 -2.78 -4.34 -13.71
C ALA A 152 -4.06 -4.95 -14.27
N ARG A 153 -4.02 -5.51 -15.49
CA ARG A 153 -5.17 -6.24 -16.06
C ARG A 153 -5.52 -7.49 -15.26
N LYS A 154 -4.52 -8.19 -14.72
CA LYS A 154 -4.71 -9.45 -14.00
C LYS A 154 -5.23 -9.25 -12.57
N PHE A 155 -4.74 -8.22 -11.89
CA PHE A 155 -5.04 -7.96 -10.48
C PHE A 155 -6.04 -6.83 -10.26
N GLY A 156 -6.47 -6.15 -11.32
CA GLY A 156 -7.59 -5.22 -11.30
C GLY A 156 -7.43 -4.06 -10.32
N GLY A 157 -8.50 -3.77 -9.58
CA GLY A 157 -8.58 -2.69 -8.60
C GLY A 157 -7.53 -2.83 -7.49
N ALA A 158 -7.25 -4.05 -7.06
CA ALA A 158 -6.23 -4.32 -6.04
C ALA A 158 -4.83 -3.85 -6.46
N PHE A 159 -4.52 -3.86 -7.76
CA PHE A 159 -3.25 -3.33 -8.28
C PHE A 159 -3.07 -1.84 -8.00
N PHE A 160 -4.15 -1.06 -8.11
CA PHE A 160 -4.13 0.39 -7.90
C PHE A 160 -4.40 0.79 -6.45
N HIS A 161 -4.69 -0.18 -5.58
CA HIS A 161 -5.04 0.00 -4.18
C HIS A 161 -3.82 -0.10 -3.25
N THR A 162 -2.92 0.86 -3.41
CA THR A 162 -1.68 0.98 -2.65
C THR A 162 -1.81 1.99 -1.50
N ARG A 163 -1.05 1.85 -0.41
CA ARG A 163 -0.98 2.97 0.56
C ARG A 163 -0.11 4.09 0.00
N PRO A 164 -0.58 5.35 0.02
CA PRO A 164 0.20 6.47 -0.47
C PRO A 164 1.40 6.76 0.44
N ARG A 165 2.38 7.51 -0.08
CA ARG A 165 3.39 8.15 0.76
C ARG A 165 2.79 9.27 1.60
N PRO A 166 3.34 9.55 2.79
CA PRO A 166 2.96 10.71 3.56
C PRO A 166 3.27 11.97 2.78
N VAL A 167 2.21 12.66 2.40
CA VAL A 167 2.28 13.98 1.79
C VAL A 167 1.74 14.94 2.83
N SER A 168 2.64 15.64 3.53
CA SER A 168 2.21 16.69 4.45
C SER A 168 1.28 17.66 3.74
N ARG A 169 0.17 18.04 4.40
CA ARG A 169 -0.85 18.99 3.88
C ARG A 169 -0.23 20.21 3.23
N LEU A 170 0.85 20.73 3.83
CA LEU A 170 1.61 21.90 3.40
C LEU A 170 2.36 21.74 2.07
N ARG A 171 2.63 20.51 1.62
CA ARG A 171 3.40 20.25 0.38
C ARG A 171 2.54 19.93 -0.83
N ARG A 172 1.22 19.73 -0.69
CA ARG A 172 0.31 19.32 -1.79
C ARG A 172 0.39 20.19 -3.05
N ARG A 173 0.66 21.50 -2.91
CA ARG A 173 0.80 22.45 -4.03
C ARG A 173 2.10 22.34 -4.83
N HIS A 174 3.18 21.79 -4.24
CA HIS A 174 4.52 21.76 -4.85
C HIS A 174 4.93 20.37 -5.37
N LEU A 175 4.05 19.37 -5.27
CA LEU A 175 4.40 17.95 -5.48
C LEU A 175 4.13 17.39 -6.86
N ILE A 176 3.41 18.11 -7.71
CA ILE A 176 3.17 17.72 -9.12
C ILE A 176 4.51 17.58 -9.89
N THR A 177 5.61 18.13 -9.36
CA THR A 177 6.95 18.08 -9.96
C THR A 177 7.87 16.98 -9.42
N ARG A 178 7.51 16.25 -8.34
CA ARG A 178 8.38 15.21 -7.74
C ARG A 178 7.95 13.81 -8.16
N SER A 179 8.89 13.02 -8.70
CA SER A 179 8.62 11.67 -9.22
C SER A 179 8.09 10.71 -8.15
N GLY A 180 6.91 10.13 -8.39
CA GLY A 180 6.33 9.04 -7.62
C GLY A 180 5.53 9.43 -6.37
N VAL A 181 5.33 10.73 -6.10
CA VAL A 181 4.45 11.16 -5.01
C VAL A 181 3.00 11.18 -5.50
N GLY A 182 2.14 10.44 -4.80
CA GLY A 182 0.74 10.26 -5.16
C GLY A 182 0.46 9.03 -6.03
N SER A 183 1.48 8.25 -6.39
CA SER A 183 1.31 7.17 -7.37
C SER A 183 0.35 6.10 -6.90
N MET A 184 -0.48 5.62 -7.83
CA MET A 184 -1.35 4.46 -7.62
C MET A 184 -0.62 3.13 -7.82
N LEU A 185 0.66 3.13 -8.18
CA LEU A 185 1.42 1.91 -8.46
C LEU A 185 2.00 1.28 -7.19
N PRO A 186 2.13 -0.06 -7.12
CA PRO A 186 2.60 -0.78 -5.92
C PRO A 186 4.13 -0.69 -5.70
N PHE A 187 4.80 0.20 -6.42
CA PHE A 187 6.24 0.40 -6.36
C PHE A 187 6.59 1.82 -6.78
N LEU A 188 7.81 2.22 -6.46
CA LEU A 188 8.34 3.55 -6.71
C LEU A 188 9.76 3.47 -7.28
N GLY A 189 10.23 4.58 -7.84
CA GLY A 189 11.56 4.67 -8.44
C GLY A 189 12.71 4.44 -7.45
N ARG A 190 13.83 3.94 -7.98
CA ARG A 190 15.01 3.47 -7.21
C ARG A 190 15.73 4.52 -6.36
N ARG A 191 15.51 5.81 -6.58
CA ARG A 191 16.40 6.88 -6.08
C ARG A 191 16.10 7.40 -4.68
N ASP A 192 15.13 6.81 -3.97
CA ASP A 192 14.71 7.33 -2.67
C ASP A 192 14.62 6.19 -1.66
N TRP A 193 15.48 6.20 -0.63
CA TRP A 193 15.50 5.15 0.40
C TRP A 193 14.17 5.06 1.15
N SER A 194 13.46 6.18 1.28
CA SER A 194 12.11 6.24 1.85
C SER A 194 11.08 5.53 0.95
N ALA A 195 11.40 5.31 -0.33
CA ALA A 195 10.59 4.51 -1.26
C ALA A 195 10.70 3.02 -0.93
N ARG A 196 11.76 2.65 -0.19
CA ARG A 196 12.03 1.27 0.22
C ARG A 196 11.19 0.83 1.42
N ILE A 197 10.73 1.77 2.23
CA ILE A 197 10.03 1.46 3.49
C ILE A 197 8.50 1.53 3.32
N MET A 198 8.00 2.43 2.44
CA MET A 198 6.58 2.83 2.44
C MET A 198 5.72 2.27 1.30
N ALA A 199 6.29 1.65 0.26
CA ALA A 199 5.51 1.15 -0.87
C ALA A 199 4.63 -0.09 -0.54
N SER A 200 4.76 -0.62 0.68
CA SER A 200 4.39 -2.01 1.02
C SER A 200 3.60 -2.11 2.30
N ARG A 201 2.47 -1.44 2.27
CA ARG A 201 1.39 -1.87 3.12
C ARG A 201 0.22 -2.03 2.19
N THR A 202 0.18 -3.18 1.52
CA THR A 202 -1.05 -3.63 0.87
C THR A 202 -2.08 -3.82 1.97
N ILE A 203 -3.35 -3.57 1.66
CA ILE A 203 -4.46 -3.65 2.62
C ILE A 203 -4.83 -5.13 2.86
N ASP A 204 -3.84 -6.00 2.82
CA ASP A 204 -3.95 -7.45 2.97
C ASP A 204 -3.80 -7.87 4.44
N SER A 205 -3.71 -6.92 5.38
CA SER A 205 -3.51 -7.19 6.81
C SER A 205 -4.67 -7.96 7.46
N GLU A 206 -5.77 -8.17 6.75
CA GLU A 206 -6.93 -8.93 7.24
C GLU A 206 -7.39 -10.04 6.29
N GLY A 207 -6.46 -10.74 5.63
CA GLY A 207 -6.79 -12.02 5.01
C GLY A 207 -7.83 -11.93 3.88
N SER A 208 -7.85 -10.81 3.14
CA SER A 208 -8.63 -10.68 1.92
C SER A 208 -8.15 -11.75 0.93
N ASN A 209 -8.91 -12.84 0.86
CA ASN A 209 -8.73 -13.84 -0.17
C ASN A 209 -9.10 -13.15 -1.48
N LEU A 210 -8.10 -12.84 -2.31
CA LEU A 210 -8.27 -12.28 -3.67
C LEU A 210 -9.11 -13.19 -4.61
N LEU A 211 -9.75 -14.24 -4.09
CA LEU A 211 -10.56 -15.21 -4.80
C LEU A 211 -11.99 -14.70 -5.07
N ASP A 212 -12.53 -13.81 -4.23
CA ASP A 212 -13.91 -13.28 -4.35
C ASP A 212 -13.95 -11.75 -4.55
N VAL A 213 -12.88 -11.20 -5.13
CA VAL A 213 -12.80 -9.77 -5.45
C VAL A 213 -13.58 -9.47 -6.73
N VAL A 214 -14.46 -8.48 -6.68
CA VAL A 214 -15.17 -7.95 -7.84
C VAL A 214 -14.65 -6.55 -8.15
N ASP A 215 -13.94 -6.41 -9.26
CA ASP A 215 -13.40 -5.12 -9.70
C ASP A 215 -14.49 -4.18 -10.20
N HIS A 216 -14.28 -2.88 -9.97
CA HIS A 216 -15.05 -1.85 -10.64
C HIS A 216 -14.71 -1.86 -12.14
N GLU A 217 -15.74 -1.92 -13.00
CA GLU A 217 -15.60 -2.09 -14.46
C GLU A 217 -14.64 -1.07 -15.11
N SER A 218 -14.58 0.14 -14.57
CA SER A 218 -13.75 1.21 -15.13
C SER A 218 -12.25 0.93 -15.03
N VAL A 219 -11.82 0.16 -14.03
CA VAL A 219 -10.40 -0.09 -13.74
C VAL A 219 -9.71 -0.82 -14.89
N ALA A 220 -10.44 -1.69 -15.60
CA ALA A 220 -9.92 -2.41 -16.75
C ALA A 220 -9.45 -1.47 -17.89
N GLY A 221 -10.01 -0.25 -17.96
CA GLY A 221 -9.67 0.76 -18.96
C GLY A 221 -8.53 1.72 -18.55
N TRP A 222 -7.93 1.54 -17.38
CA TRP A 222 -6.89 2.45 -16.88
C TRP A 222 -5.52 2.14 -17.50
N GLU A 223 -4.82 3.18 -17.95
CA GLU A 223 -3.53 3.03 -18.65
C GLU A 223 -2.36 3.52 -17.81
N ILE A 224 -1.39 2.65 -17.56
CA ILE A 224 -0.12 3.00 -16.93
C ILE A 224 0.79 3.68 -17.95
N CYS A 225 1.41 4.79 -17.56
CA CYS A 225 2.42 5.50 -18.34
C CYS A 225 3.83 5.14 -17.87
N THR A 226 4.84 5.33 -18.72
CA THR A 226 6.27 5.16 -18.37
C THR A 226 6.72 6.07 -17.23
N SER A 227 6.06 7.21 -17.06
CA SER A 227 6.27 8.14 -15.94
C SER A 227 5.75 7.60 -14.60
N GLY A 228 5.00 6.50 -14.59
CA GLY A 228 4.30 5.95 -13.42
C GLY A 228 2.94 6.57 -13.14
N ALA A 229 2.54 7.56 -13.95
CA ALA A 229 1.20 8.11 -13.90
C ALA A 229 0.18 7.14 -14.52
N VAL A 230 -1.07 7.23 -14.09
CA VAL A 230 -2.19 6.43 -14.62
C VAL A 230 -3.19 7.35 -15.29
N LYS A 231 -3.49 7.08 -16.57
CA LYS A 231 -4.58 7.76 -17.27
C LYS A 231 -5.89 7.05 -16.96
N VAL A 232 -6.87 7.84 -16.59
CA VAL A 232 -8.18 7.38 -16.18
C VAL A 232 -9.21 8.05 -17.09
N SER A 233 -9.87 7.24 -17.92
CA SER A 233 -10.91 7.65 -18.87
C SER A 233 -12.33 7.46 -18.32
N SER A 234 -12.46 6.59 -17.32
CA SER A 234 -13.70 6.32 -16.59
C SER A 234 -13.38 5.99 -15.13
N ALA A 235 -14.23 6.39 -14.20
CA ALA A 235 -14.07 6.11 -12.77
C ALA A 235 -15.43 5.95 -12.08
N GLY A 236 -15.53 5.00 -11.16
CA GLY A 236 -16.64 4.88 -10.21
C GLY A 236 -16.48 5.85 -9.04
N ILE A 237 -17.09 7.02 -9.12
CA ILE A 237 -16.97 8.07 -8.09
C ILE A 237 -18.04 7.84 -7.02
N LEU A 238 -17.62 7.40 -5.84
CA LEU A 238 -18.54 7.18 -4.71
C LEU A 238 -19.03 8.50 -4.13
N ALA A 239 -18.09 9.42 -3.91
CA ALA A 239 -18.38 10.75 -3.40
C ALA A 239 -17.29 11.73 -3.81
N SER A 240 -17.59 13.03 -3.73
CA SER A 240 -16.60 14.10 -3.85
C SER A 240 -16.86 15.17 -2.79
N SER A 241 -15.85 15.97 -2.47
CA SER A 241 -16.00 17.10 -1.56
C SER A 241 -16.94 18.20 -2.08
N GLU A 242 -17.25 18.22 -3.38
CA GLU A 242 -18.14 19.20 -4.02
C GLU A 242 -19.60 18.74 -4.08
N ASN A 243 -19.84 17.44 -4.29
CA ASN A 243 -21.19 16.90 -4.46
C ASN A 243 -21.68 16.34 -3.13
N GLN A 244 -22.76 16.93 -2.59
CA GLN A 244 -23.45 16.35 -1.45
C GLN A 244 -24.26 15.15 -1.90
N SER A 245 -23.89 13.97 -1.44
CA SER A 245 -24.84 12.86 -1.36
C SER A 245 -25.77 13.18 -0.19
N GLU A 246 -26.93 13.79 -0.46
CA GLU A 246 -27.90 14.11 0.60
C GLU A 246 -28.26 12.83 1.39
N GLY A 247 -27.95 12.80 2.69
CA GLY A 247 -28.50 11.82 3.64
C GLY A 247 -27.75 10.49 3.82
N LEU A 248 -26.54 10.33 3.31
CA LEU A 248 -25.74 9.11 3.53
C LEU A 248 -24.67 9.34 4.62
N SER A 249 -25.02 9.02 5.87
CA SER A 249 -24.02 8.75 6.93
C SER A 249 -23.45 7.38 6.64
N ILE A 250 -22.17 7.36 6.27
CA ILE A 250 -21.44 6.17 5.87
C ILE A 250 -20.28 6.02 6.83
N GLU A 251 -20.28 4.94 7.58
CA GLU A 251 -19.12 4.54 8.36
C GLU A 251 -18.04 4.04 7.38
N ALA A 252 -16.90 4.72 7.38
CA ALA A 252 -15.74 4.32 6.60
C ALA A 252 -14.45 4.48 7.39
N LEU A 253 -13.53 3.56 7.14
CA LEU A 253 -12.16 3.68 7.54
C LEU A 253 -11.39 4.41 6.44
N PHE A 254 -10.78 5.52 6.80
CA PHE A 254 -9.84 6.21 5.95
C PHE A 254 -8.42 5.79 6.32
N GLU A 255 -7.64 5.53 5.29
CA GLU A 255 -6.22 5.24 5.42
C GLU A 255 -5.43 6.30 4.66
N TRP A 256 -4.75 7.18 5.40
CA TRP A 256 -3.76 8.08 4.83
C TRP A 256 -2.51 8.06 5.71
N ASP A 257 -1.40 8.54 5.17
CA ASP A 257 -0.16 8.63 5.95
C ASP A 257 0.06 10.12 6.27
N GLU A 258 -0.47 10.57 7.41
CA GLU A 258 -0.02 11.80 8.06
C GLU A 258 0.64 11.33 9.35
N ASP A 259 1.97 11.42 9.39
CA ASP A 259 2.81 11.09 10.54
C ASP A 259 2.66 9.64 11.08
N LEU A 260 2.55 8.66 10.17
CA LEU A 260 2.72 7.21 10.43
C LEU A 260 1.62 6.51 11.24
N ASP A 261 0.52 7.20 11.55
CA ASP A 261 -0.65 6.57 12.19
C ASP A 261 -2.00 7.17 11.70
N GLY A 262 -2.10 7.44 10.40
CA GLY A 262 -3.26 8.11 9.81
C GLY A 262 -4.44 7.18 9.45
N MET A 263 -4.78 6.23 10.32
CA MET A 263 -6.08 5.57 10.24
C MET A 263 -7.10 6.40 11.02
N SER A 264 -8.18 6.81 10.38
CA SER A 264 -9.31 7.42 11.08
C SER A 264 -10.61 6.77 10.62
N SER A 265 -11.44 6.35 11.57
CA SER A 265 -12.85 6.07 11.29
C SER A 265 -13.65 7.36 11.34
N THR A 266 -14.69 7.45 10.51
CA THR A 266 -15.69 8.52 10.57
C THR A 266 -17.06 7.93 10.29
N ASP A 267 -18.07 8.47 10.96
CA ASP A 267 -19.48 8.16 10.71
C ASP A 267 -20.09 9.08 9.63
N ASP A 268 -19.39 10.17 9.29
CA ASP A 268 -19.71 11.07 8.17
C ASP A 268 -18.56 11.10 7.16
N PHE A 269 -18.66 10.21 6.17
CA PHE A 269 -17.72 10.12 5.05
C PHE A 269 -17.61 11.43 4.27
N CYS A 270 -18.74 12.10 4.02
CA CYS A 270 -18.80 13.27 3.17
C CYS A 270 -18.21 14.51 3.86
N GLU A 271 -18.46 14.69 5.16
CA GLU A 271 -17.83 15.74 5.96
C GLU A 271 -16.32 15.56 5.99
N LYS A 272 -15.83 14.33 6.19
CA LYS A 272 -14.40 14.03 6.17
C LYS A 272 -13.75 14.37 4.82
N LEU A 273 -14.40 14.07 3.70
CA LEU A 273 -13.89 14.47 2.37
C LEU A 273 -13.77 15.99 2.23
N LYS A 274 -14.72 16.76 2.76
CA LYS A 274 -14.66 18.23 2.75
C LYS A 274 -13.50 18.75 3.62
N GLU A 275 -13.32 18.18 4.81
CA GLU A 275 -12.18 18.51 5.68
C GLU A 275 -10.84 18.23 4.98
N LEU A 276 -10.72 17.08 4.32
CA LEU A 276 -9.51 16.67 3.60
C LEU A 276 -9.22 17.53 2.36
N ALA A 277 -10.25 18.07 1.73
CA ALA A 277 -10.13 18.83 0.50
C ALA A 277 -9.44 20.18 0.70
N GLY A 278 -9.69 20.87 1.82
CA GLY A 278 -9.18 22.23 2.02
C GLY A 278 -9.51 23.14 0.84
N ASP A 279 -8.48 23.61 0.14
CA ASP A 279 -8.62 24.50 -1.02
C ASP A 279 -8.80 23.77 -2.38
N GLY A 280 -8.85 22.43 -2.38
CA GLY A 280 -8.96 21.61 -3.59
C GLY A 280 -10.26 20.81 -3.65
N ILE A 281 -10.24 19.74 -4.45
CA ILE A 281 -11.35 18.79 -4.55
C ILE A 281 -10.80 17.40 -4.26
N VAL A 282 -11.48 16.64 -3.40
CA VAL A 282 -11.15 15.23 -3.13
C VAL A 282 -12.24 14.35 -3.70
N TYR A 283 -11.82 13.32 -4.44
CA TYR A 283 -12.68 12.28 -5.00
C TYR A 283 -12.42 10.96 -4.28
N ALA A 284 -13.49 10.32 -3.81
CA ALA A 284 -13.47 8.93 -3.38
C ALA A 284 -13.78 8.04 -4.59
N VAL A 285 -12.77 7.37 -5.14
CA VAL A 285 -12.88 6.53 -6.33
C VAL A 285 -12.87 5.07 -5.94
N SER A 286 -13.91 4.35 -6.32
CA SER A 286 -14.10 2.92 -6.06
C SER A 286 -13.20 2.09 -6.97
N LEU A 287 -12.58 1.04 -6.42
CA LEU A 287 -11.69 0.16 -7.15
C LEU A 287 -12.23 -1.26 -7.24
N TYR A 288 -12.67 -1.82 -6.10
CA TYR A 288 -13.20 -3.18 -6.03
C TYR A 288 -14.00 -3.40 -4.75
N GLU A 289 -14.76 -4.49 -4.75
CA GLU A 289 -15.45 -5.02 -3.58
C GLU A 289 -14.87 -6.39 -3.20
N ASP A 290 -14.81 -6.67 -1.90
CA ASP A 290 -14.48 -7.98 -1.34
C ASP A 290 -15.44 -8.28 -0.18
N HIS A 291 -16.29 -9.28 -0.37
CA HIS A 291 -17.36 -9.68 0.55
C HIS A 291 -18.30 -8.53 0.96
N ASN A 292 -18.05 -7.90 2.11
CA ASN A 292 -18.88 -6.83 2.66
C ASN A 292 -18.15 -5.48 2.66
N PHE A 293 -17.00 -5.40 1.98
CA PHE A 293 -16.18 -4.21 1.97
C PHE A 293 -16.02 -3.67 0.56
N GLN A 294 -16.13 -2.35 0.45
CA GLN A 294 -15.71 -1.59 -0.73
C GLN A 294 -14.36 -0.96 -0.45
N TYR A 295 -13.48 -0.99 -1.45
CA TYR A 295 -12.15 -0.42 -1.38
C TYR A 295 -11.97 0.63 -2.46
N GLY A 296 -11.26 1.70 -2.12
CA GLY A 296 -11.04 2.77 -3.08
C GLY A 296 -9.90 3.71 -2.72
N ASN A 297 -9.59 4.58 -3.67
CA ASN A 297 -8.55 5.61 -3.52
C ASN A 297 -9.19 6.98 -3.26
N LEU A 298 -8.49 7.80 -2.46
CA LEU A 298 -8.77 9.21 -2.28
C LEU A 298 -7.85 10.01 -3.19
N LEU A 299 -8.43 10.69 -4.17
CA LEU A 299 -7.70 11.46 -5.18
C LEU A 299 -7.93 12.95 -5.00
N TYR A 300 -6.85 13.69 -4.74
CA TYR A 300 -6.86 15.15 -4.61
C TYR A 300 -6.59 15.81 -5.97
N SER A 301 -7.46 16.75 -6.35
CA SER A 301 -7.25 17.65 -7.47
C SER A 301 -7.03 19.07 -6.95
N PRO A 302 -5.95 19.77 -7.35
CA PRO A 302 -5.97 21.23 -7.29
C PRO A 302 -7.08 21.74 -8.23
N GLN A 303 -7.67 22.91 -7.95
CA GLN A 303 -8.77 23.48 -8.74
C GLN A 303 -8.40 23.78 -10.20
N THR A 304 -7.11 23.72 -10.56
CA THR A 304 -6.62 23.99 -11.91
C THR A 304 -6.67 22.77 -12.82
N THR A 305 -7.50 22.85 -13.86
CA THR A 305 -7.45 21.95 -15.03
C THR A 305 -6.52 22.51 -16.09
N VAL A 306 -5.69 21.67 -16.70
CA VAL A 306 -4.74 22.09 -17.75
C VAL A 306 -5.14 21.38 -19.05
N PHE A 307 -5.51 22.14 -20.08
CA PHE A 307 -5.97 21.62 -21.38
C PHE A 307 -7.14 20.62 -21.29
N GLY A 308 -8.14 20.91 -20.45
CA GLY A 308 -9.31 20.02 -20.27
C GLY A 308 -8.99 18.68 -19.58
N LYS A 309 -7.75 18.53 -19.10
CA LYS A 309 -7.27 17.37 -18.36
C LYS A 309 -7.05 17.75 -16.91
N ARG A 310 -7.49 16.87 -16.01
CA ARG A 310 -7.32 17.06 -14.57
C ARG A 310 -6.17 16.19 -14.09
N TYR A 311 -5.25 16.80 -13.34
CA TYR A 311 -4.14 16.09 -12.73
C TYR A 311 -4.47 15.87 -11.26
N LEU A 312 -4.43 14.61 -10.82
CA LEU A 312 -4.78 14.23 -9.46
C LEU A 312 -3.59 13.58 -8.77
N LEU A 313 -3.58 13.66 -7.44
CA LEU A 313 -2.62 13.00 -6.56
C LEU A 313 -3.39 12.03 -5.68
N LYS A 314 -2.96 10.77 -5.59
CA LYS A 314 -3.48 9.90 -4.53
C LYS A 314 -2.97 10.40 -3.19
N MET A 315 -3.91 10.65 -2.28
CA MET A 315 -3.59 11.12 -0.93
C MET A 315 -3.96 10.12 0.16
N GLY A 316 -4.78 9.13 -0.17
CA GLY A 316 -5.27 8.13 0.77
C GLY A 316 -5.95 6.97 0.04
N ALA A 317 -6.41 6.04 0.85
CA ALA A 317 -7.37 5.00 0.49
C ALA A 317 -8.52 5.02 1.49
N TYR A 318 -9.63 4.38 1.14
CA TYR A 318 -10.73 4.16 2.06
C TYR A 318 -11.23 2.73 1.97
N ARG A 319 -11.81 2.28 3.08
CA ARG A 319 -12.52 1.01 3.22
C ARG A 319 -13.88 1.28 3.84
N LEU A 320 -14.93 0.83 3.17
CA LEU A 320 -16.32 1.02 3.59
C LEU A 320 -16.94 -0.34 3.88
N ASN A 321 -17.65 -0.49 4.99
CA ASN A 321 -18.31 -1.74 5.39
C ASN A 321 -19.82 -1.66 5.11
N TYR A 322 -20.33 -2.50 4.21
CA TYR A 322 -21.75 -2.54 3.86
C TYR A 322 -22.66 -3.05 4.99
N ARG A 323 -22.14 -3.88 5.91
CA ARG A 323 -22.96 -4.43 7.01
C ARG A 323 -23.29 -3.39 8.07
N LEU A 324 -22.33 -2.52 8.38
CA LEU A 324 -22.51 -1.47 9.39
C LEU A 324 -23.43 -0.37 8.88
N ASN A 325 -23.46 -0.16 7.57
CA ASN A 325 -24.30 0.83 6.91
C ASN A 325 -25.71 0.31 6.53
N GLY A 326 -26.11 -0.85 7.08
CA GLY A 326 -27.50 -1.33 7.01
C GLY A 326 -28.01 -1.70 5.61
N TYR A 327 -27.33 -2.59 4.86
CA TYR A 327 -27.85 -3.33 3.70
C TYR A 327 -28.70 -2.56 2.65
N ASP A 328 -28.53 -1.24 2.50
CA ASP A 328 -29.21 -0.50 1.44
C ASP A 328 -28.50 -0.83 0.11
N GLU A 329 -29.25 -1.30 -0.90
CA GLU A 329 -28.75 -1.65 -2.24
C GLU A 329 -28.00 -0.48 -2.91
N LYS A 330 -28.19 0.74 -2.39
CA LYS A 330 -27.60 2.01 -2.83
C LYS A 330 -26.10 2.16 -2.58
N LEU A 331 -25.50 1.33 -1.73
CA LEU A 331 -24.05 1.42 -1.43
C LEU A 331 -23.18 0.56 -2.34
N ARG A 332 -23.75 -0.22 -3.27
CA ARG A 332 -22.95 -0.93 -4.28
C ARG A 332 -22.01 0.02 -5.03
N MET A 333 -20.92 -0.53 -5.57
CA MET A 333 -20.00 0.19 -6.44
C MET A 333 -20.75 1.11 -7.42
N PRO A 334 -20.45 2.43 -7.39
CA PRO A 334 -21.16 3.43 -8.20
C PRO A 334 -20.96 3.15 -9.69
N PRO A 335 -21.84 3.62 -10.58
CA PRO A 335 -21.63 3.45 -12.01
C PRO A 335 -20.40 4.23 -12.51
N SER A 336 -19.82 3.75 -13.61
CA SER A 336 -18.75 4.42 -14.33
C SER A 336 -19.14 5.83 -14.80
N THR A 337 -18.34 6.81 -14.40
CA THR A 337 -18.41 8.20 -14.89
C THR A 337 -17.25 8.48 -15.83
N VAL A 338 -17.52 9.00 -17.02
CA VAL A 338 -16.48 9.40 -17.98
C VAL A 338 -15.69 10.59 -17.43
N VAL A 339 -14.37 10.44 -17.42
CA VAL A 339 -13.44 11.45 -16.90
C VAL A 339 -12.21 11.58 -17.81
N ASN A 340 -11.46 12.67 -17.68
CA ASN A 340 -10.19 12.86 -18.39
C ASN A 340 -9.10 13.19 -17.39
N TRP A 341 -8.66 12.17 -16.67
CA TRP A 341 -7.80 12.30 -15.50
C TRP A 341 -6.43 11.70 -15.76
N VAL A 342 -5.41 12.32 -15.17
CA VAL A 342 -4.12 11.68 -14.93
C VAL A 342 -3.80 11.74 -13.46
N VAL A 343 -3.66 10.56 -12.87
CA VAL A 343 -3.26 10.41 -11.48
C VAL A 343 -1.76 10.15 -11.46
N LEU A 344 -1.00 10.99 -10.77
CA LEU A 344 0.46 10.85 -10.65
C LEU A 344 0.82 9.87 -9.55
#